data_AF-A0A958PC53-F1
#
_entry.id   AF-A0A958PC53-F1
#
_cell.length_a   1.000
_cell.length_b   1.000
_cell.length_c   1.000
_cell.angle_alpha   90.00
_cell.angle_beta   90.00
_cell.angle_gamma   90.00
#
_symmetry.space_group_name_H-M   'P 1'
#
loop_
_entity.id
_entity.type
_entity.pdbx_description
1 polymer ?
#
loop_
_entity_poly.entity_id
_entity_poly.type
_entity_poly.pdbx_seq_one_letter_code
_entity_poly.pdbx_strand_id
1 'polypeptide(L)' 'RRSISFYIREHNKKMPHSTFKFETPFEIYFNKWNIDKDKEIEQIKTEAMHNRVRINKKFLKCYHCLL' A
#
# COMPACT_ATOMS: atom_id res chain seq x y z
N ARG A 1 -16.40 14.22 20.57
CA ARG A 1 -16.16 15.24 19.51
C ARG A 1 -14.68 15.28 19.05
N ARG A 2 -13.68 15.37 19.95
CA ARG A 2 -12.25 15.40 19.56
C ARG A 2 -11.78 14.20 18.73
N SER A 3 -12.21 12.99 19.06
CA SER A 3 -11.81 11.77 18.33
C SER A 3 -12.38 11.69 16.91
N ILE A 4 -13.59 12.22 16.69
CA ILE A 4 -14.22 12.26 15.36
C ILE A 4 -13.46 13.25 14.46
N SER A 5 -13.19 14.46 14.97
CA SER A 5 -12.42 15.45 14.22
C SER A 5 -11.00 14.98 13.92
N PHE A 6 -10.37 14.25 14.85
CA PHE A 6 -9.09 13.59 14.60
C PHE A 6 -9.21 12.57 13.46
N TYR A 7 -10.15 11.63 13.57
CA TYR A 7 -10.35 10.59 12.56
C TYR A 7 -10.58 11.16 11.16
N ILE A 8 -11.49 12.12 11.00
CA ILE A 8 -11.79 12.75 9.71
C ILE A 8 -10.52 13.37 9.10
N ARG A 9 -9.71 14.04 9.93
CA ARG A 9 -8.48 14.68 9.45
C ARG A 9 -7.45 13.65 9.00
N GLU A 10 -7.20 12.62 9.80
CA GLU A 10 -6.19 11.61 9.46
C GLU A 10 -6.63 10.77 8.26
N HIS A 11 -7.90 10.37 8.21
CA HIS A 11 -8.49 9.67 7.08
C HIS A 11 -8.30 10.44 5.77
N ASN A 12 -8.66 11.72 5.76
CA ASN A 12 -8.61 12.50 4.52
C ASN A 12 -7.18 12.86 4.09
N LYS A 13 -6.25 13.06 5.03
CA LYS A 13 -4.92 13.62 4.71
C LYS A 13 -3.77 12.63 4.71
N LYS A 14 -3.92 11.48 5.38
CA LYS A 14 -2.80 10.57 5.63
C LYS A 14 -3.07 9.12 5.30
N MET A 15 -4.34 8.72 5.16
CA MET A 15 -4.70 7.34 4.89
C MET A 15 -4.86 7.14 3.38
N PRO A 16 -3.90 6.50 2.70
CA PRO A 16 -4.05 6.15 1.29
C PRO A 16 -5.12 5.06 1.12
N HIS A 17 -5.91 5.13 0.06
CA HIS A 17 -6.95 4.14 -0.24
C HIS A 17 -6.66 3.35 -1.51
N SER A 18 -6.83 2.04 -1.46
CA SER A 18 -6.64 1.15 -2.61
C SER A 18 -7.58 1.47 -3.77
N THR A 19 -8.82 1.87 -3.49
CA THR A 19 -9.81 2.33 -4.50
C THR A 19 -9.31 3.52 -5.31
N PHE A 20 -8.39 4.29 -4.71
CA PHE A 20 -7.83 5.52 -5.23
C PHE A 20 -6.38 5.33 -5.67
N LYS A 21 -5.95 4.13 -6.05
CA LYS A 21 -4.54 3.85 -6.39
C LYS A 21 -3.55 4.30 -5.30
N PHE A 22 -3.95 4.19 -4.04
CA PHE A 22 -3.20 4.64 -2.86
C PHE A 22 -3.08 6.16 -2.71
N GLU A 23 -3.92 6.93 -3.39
CA GLU A 23 -4.13 8.35 -3.12
C GLU A 23 -4.94 8.54 -1.83
N THR A 24 -4.70 9.65 -1.13
CA THR A 24 -5.58 10.09 -0.05
C THR A 24 -6.83 10.80 -0.61
N PRO A 25 -7.97 10.82 0.13
CA PRO A 25 -9.16 11.52 -0.32
C PRO A 25 -8.90 13.02 -0.60
N PHE A 26 -8.01 13.63 0.17
CA PHE A 26 -7.59 15.02 -0.03
C PHE A 26 -6.80 15.22 -1.32
N GLU A 27 -5.90 14.29 -1.67
CA GLU A 27 -5.12 14.37 -2.91
C GLU A 27 -6.03 14.29 -4.14
N ILE A 28 -7.00 13.38 -4.15
CA ILE A 28 -8.01 13.31 -5.22
C ILE A 28 -8.83 14.59 -5.29
N TYR A 29 -9.41 15.02 -4.16
CA TYR A 29 -10.33 16.15 -4.16
C TYR A 29 -9.67 17.43 -4.67
N PHE A 30 -8.39 17.65 -4.35
CA PHE A 30 -7.65 18.82 -4.79
C PHE A 30 -6.81 18.59 -6.06
N ASN A 31 -6.93 17.42 -6.70
CA ASN A 31 -6.12 17.02 -7.84
C ASN A 31 -4.60 17.23 -7.62
N LYS A 32 -4.12 16.85 -6.43
CA LYS A 32 -2.73 17.02 -5.98
C LYS A 32 -1.88 15.76 -6.16
N TRP A 33 -2.46 14.72 -6.77
CA TRP A 33 -1.72 13.50 -7.03
C TRP A 33 -0.69 13.70 -8.15
N ASN A 34 0.47 13.07 -7.98
CA ASN A 34 1.56 13.11 -8.95
C ASN A 34 1.70 11.73 -9.59
N ILE A 35 1.65 11.67 -10.92
CA ILE A 35 1.83 10.45 -11.71
C ILE A 35 3.15 9.72 -11.43
N ASP A 36 4.20 10.42 -10.99
CA ASP A 36 5.46 9.77 -10.63
C ASP A 36 5.33 8.91 -9.36
N LYS A 37 4.39 9.24 -8.46
CA LYS A 37 4.07 8.41 -7.29
C LYS A 37 3.47 7.07 -7.69
N ASP A 38 2.69 7.00 -8.78
CA ASP A 38 2.13 5.73 -9.27
C ASP A 38 3.24 4.73 -9.61
N LYS A 39 4.30 5.21 -10.28
CA LYS A 39 5.45 4.35 -10.65
C LYS A 39 6.18 3.85 -9.41
N GLU A 40 6.43 4.73 -8.44
CA GLU A 40 7.08 4.38 -7.18
C GLU A 40 6.27 3.32 -6.42
N ILE A 41 4.95 3.47 -6.34
CA ILE A 41 4.07 2.52 -5.67
C ILE A 41 4.10 1.14 -6.34
N GLU A 42 4.05 1.07 -7.67
CA GLU A 42 4.12 -0.21 -8.38
C GLU A 42 5.50 -0.88 -8.23
N GLN A 43 6.59 -0.10 -8.17
CA GLN A 43 7.92 -0.61 -7.85
C GLN A 43 7.93 -1.21 -6.43
N ILE A 44 7.46 -0.48 -5.42
CA ILE A 44 7.39 -0.95 -4.04
C ILE A 44 6.54 -2.23 -3.92
N LYS A 45 5.40 -2.29 -4.60
CA LYS A 45 4.55 -3.50 -4.62
C LYS A 45 5.30 -4.71 -5.19
N THR A 46 6.01 -4.51 -6.28
CA THR A 46 6.80 -5.56 -6.94
C THR A 46 7.93 -6.03 -6.03
N GLU A 47 8.63 -5.11 -5.38
CA GLU A 47 9.68 -5.43 -4.41
C GLU A 47 9.15 -6.19 -3.19
N ALA A 48 8.02 -5.75 -2.63
CA ALA A 48 7.38 -6.42 -1.50
C ALA A 48 6.94 -7.85 -1.87
N MET A 49 6.41 -8.04 -3.08
CA MET A 49 6.09 -9.37 -3.61
C MET A 49 7.34 -10.25 -3.73
N HIS A 50 8.41 -9.76 -4.36
CA HIS A 50 9.67 -10.49 -4.50
C HIS A 50 10.27 -10.85 -3.14
N ASN A 51 10.22 -9.93 -2.18
CA ASN A 51 10.67 -10.17 -0.82
C ASN A 51 9.86 -11.27 -0.12
N ARG A 52 8.52 -11.24 -0.22
CA ARG A 52 7.65 -12.30 0.29
C ARG A 52 8.00 -13.67 -0.32
N VAL A 53 8.16 -13.75 -1.63
CA VAL A 53 8.52 -15.01 -2.32
C VAL A 53 9.88 -15.50 -1.84
N ARG A 54 10.89 -14.62 -1.77
CA ARG A 54 12.24 -14.95 -1.32
C ARG A 54 12.25 -15.47 0.13
N ILE A 55 11.53 -14.81 1.03
CA ILE A 55 11.37 -15.22 2.43
C ILE A 55 10.68 -16.59 2.47
N ASN A 56 9.53 -16.73 1.81
CA ASN A 56 8.80 -17.99 1.80
C ASN A 56 9.63 -19.15 1.25
N LYS A 57 10.43 -18.93 0.18
CA LYS A 57 11.36 -19.93 -0.35
C LYS A 57 12.45 -20.35 0.64
N LYS A 58 12.92 -19.43 1.51
CA LYS A 58 13.91 -19.75 2.55
C LYS A 58 13.31 -20.58 3.68
N PHE A 59 12.07 -20.30 4.06
CA PHE A 59 11.43 -20.94 5.22
C PHE A 59 10.62 -22.19 4.85
N LEU A 60 10.21 -22.36 3.60
CA LEU A 60 9.49 -23.54 3.13
C LEU A 60 10.44 -24.50 2.40
N LYS A 61 11.01 -25.45 3.15
CA LYS A 61 10.87 -26.84 2.69
C LYS A 61 9.47 -27.26 3.13
N CYS A 62 8.48 -27.02 2.28
CA CYS A 62 7.22 -27.73 2.46
C CYS A 62 7.56 -29.21 2.41
N TYR A 63 7.44 -29.94 3.53
CA TYR A 63 7.64 -31.39 3.59
C TYR A 63 6.64 -32.16 2.68
N HIS A 64 5.75 -31.44 1.99
CA HIS A 64 4.76 -31.93 1.06
C HIS A 64 5.01 -31.55 -0.41
N CYS A 65 6.03 -30.75 -0.71
CA CYS A 65 6.46 -30.49 -2.09
C CYS A 65 7.70 -31.32 -2.46
N LEU A 66 7.69 -32.60 -2.06
CA LEU A 66 8.56 -33.65 -2.61
C LEU A 66 7.79 -34.40 -3.68
N LEU A 67 7.51 -33.74 -4.80
CA LEU A 67 7.25 -34.35 -6.11
C LEU A 67 7.80 -33.41 -7.17
#